data_AF-E3MW13-F1
#
_entry.id   AF-E3MW13-F1
#
_cell.length_a   1.000
_cell.length_b   1.000
_cell.length_c   1.000
_cell.angle_alpha   90.00
_cell.angle_beta   90.00
_cell.angle_gamma   90.00
#
_symmetry.space_group_name_H-M   'P 1'
#
loop_
_entity.id
_entity.type
_entity.pdbx_description
1 polymer ?
#
loop_
_entity_poly.entity_id
_entity_poly.type
_entity_poly.pdbx_seq_one_letter_code
_entity_poly.pdbx_strand_id
1 'polypeptide(L)'
;MFSQRVPAVIYMSMIDFISSRQSEIKELTIWGDGLTDKHVTEIFDKLRVTDHLEMSHRFSRAPSIPLNSKSISIWNSAWITTQHLNLMKHCIVIELHRSTLTDHDITLFLNDWKSGQFPNLQYSSIKSSFLGKNFTAFGLPSLQNTVNPQYYART
;
A
#
# COMPACT_ATOMS: atom_id res chain seq x y z
N MET A 1 -15.30 -1.01 -20.97
CA MET A 1 -14.01 -1.58 -21.42
C MET A 1 -13.88 -2.96 -20.79
N PHE A 2 -14.05 -4.02 -21.59
CA PHE A 2 -13.98 -5.39 -21.08
C PHE A 2 -12.52 -5.75 -20.83
N SER A 3 -12.06 -5.61 -19.57
CA SER A 3 -10.81 -6.23 -19.14
C SER A 3 -11.04 -7.74 -19.23
N GLN A 4 -10.38 -8.41 -20.19
CA GLN A 4 -10.33 -9.87 -20.19
C GLN A 4 -9.52 -10.29 -18.95
N ARG A 5 -10.24 -10.64 -17.90
CA ARG A 5 -9.68 -11.03 -16.60
C ARG A 5 -8.96 -12.37 -16.75
N VAL A 6 -7.69 -12.43 -16.37
CA VAL A 6 -6.97 -13.69 -16.24
C VAL A 6 -7.60 -14.47 -15.07
N PRO A 7 -8.13 -15.69 -15.29
CA PRO A 7 -8.70 -16.49 -14.20
C PRO A 7 -7.65 -16.78 -13.12
N ALA A 8 -8.07 -16.86 -11.86
CA ALA A 8 -7.17 -17.13 -10.73
C ALA A 8 -6.31 -18.38 -10.94
N VAL A 9 -6.87 -19.44 -11.53
CA VAL A 9 -6.12 -20.68 -11.84
C VAL A 9 -4.96 -20.42 -12.80
N ILE A 10 -5.15 -19.60 -13.83
CA ILE A 10 -4.10 -19.26 -14.78
C ILE A 10 -3.05 -18.37 -14.12
N TYR A 11 -3.49 -17.40 -13.30
CA TYR A 11 -2.60 -16.52 -12.55
C TYR A 11 -1.71 -17.34 -11.60
N MET A 12 -2.28 -18.26 -10.83
CA MET A 12 -1.52 -19.11 -9.91
C MET A 12 -0.59 -20.07 -10.65
N SER A 13 -0.98 -20.63 -11.80
CA SER A 13 -0.07 -21.44 -12.63
C SER A 13 1.14 -20.63 -13.12
N MET A 14 0.97 -19.33 -13.43
CA MET A 14 2.09 -18.46 -13.76
C MET A 14 3.01 -18.26 -12.55
N ILE A 15 2.45 -18.04 -11.35
CA ILE A 15 3.21 -17.91 -10.11
C ILE A 15 3.97 -19.22 -9.80
N ASP A 16 3.35 -20.38 -9.98
CA ASP A 16 3.99 -21.69 -9.79
C ASP A 16 5.17 -21.87 -10.75
N PHE A 17 4.97 -21.53 -12.02
CA PHE A 17 6.05 -21.59 -13.00
C PHE A 17 7.20 -20.63 -12.66
N ILE A 18 6.91 -19.39 -12.27
CA ILE A 18 7.91 -18.40 -11.86
C ILE A 18 8.66 -18.90 -10.62
N SER A 19 7.94 -19.31 -9.58
CA SER A 19 8.50 -19.77 -8.30
C SER A 19 9.31 -21.06 -8.42
N SER A 20 9.03 -21.91 -9.41
CA SER A 20 9.87 -23.07 -9.71
C SER A 20 11.29 -22.71 -10.20
N ARG A 21 11.52 -21.45 -10.60
CA ARG A 21 12.80 -20.98 -11.17
C ARG A 21 13.50 -19.93 -10.32
N GLN A 22 12.75 -19.20 -9.50
CA GLN A 22 13.28 -18.15 -8.63
C GLN A 22 12.46 -18.04 -7.37
N SER A 23 13.12 -17.84 -6.23
CA SER A 23 12.47 -17.55 -4.95
C SER A 23 12.30 -16.04 -4.70
N GLU A 24 12.89 -15.21 -5.57
CA GLU A 24 12.91 -13.76 -5.43
C GLU A 24 12.49 -13.10 -6.74
N ILE A 25 11.79 -11.98 -6.63
CA ILE A 25 11.41 -11.16 -7.76
C ILE A 25 11.66 -9.69 -7.43
N LYS A 26 12.06 -8.90 -8.42
CA LYS A 26 12.27 -7.46 -8.23
C LYS A 26 10.94 -6.74 -8.08
N GLU A 27 10.04 -6.98 -9.02
CA GLU A 27 8.78 -6.26 -9.11
C GLU A 27 7.63 -7.25 -9.19
N LEU A 28 6.60 -7.02 -8.38
CA LEU A 28 5.40 -7.84 -8.38
C LEU A 28 4.15 -6.96 -8.30
N THR A 29 3.26 -7.14 -9.27
CA THR A 29 1.97 -6.47 -9.34
C THR A 29 0.84 -7.49 -9.17
N ILE A 30 0.09 -7.39 -8.07
CA ILE A 30 -1.04 -8.27 -7.76
C ILE A 30 -2.35 -7.51 -7.98
N TRP A 31 -2.87 -7.68 -9.20
CA TRP A 31 -4.15 -7.14 -9.63
C TRP A 31 -4.91 -8.25 -10.34
N GLY A 32 -5.88 -8.84 -9.65
CA GLY A 32 -6.61 -9.99 -10.17
C GLY A 32 -7.99 -10.11 -9.55
N ASP A 33 -9.02 -9.93 -10.37
CA ASP A 33 -10.39 -10.24 -9.98
C ASP A 33 -10.52 -11.76 -9.77
N GLY A 34 -10.98 -12.19 -8.60
CA GLY A 34 -11.16 -13.61 -8.27
C GLY A 34 -9.98 -14.27 -7.54
N LEU A 35 -8.90 -13.53 -7.26
CA LEU A 35 -7.93 -13.98 -6.27
C LEU A 35 -8.59 -13.99 -4.89
N THR A 36 -8.33 -15.05 -4.12
CA THR A 36 -8.76 -15.17 -2.73
C THR A 36 -7.62 -14.73 -1.82
N ASP A 37 -7.91 -14.46 -0.55
CA ASP A 37 -6.86 -14.19 0.45
C ASP A 37 -5.80 -15.30 0.45
N LYS A 38 -6.23 -16.57 0.33
CA LYS A 38 -5.34 -17.73 0.25
C LYS A 38 -4.40 -17.63 -0.95
N HIS A 39 -4.92 -17.32 -2.15
CA HIS A 39 -4.08 -17.18 -3.34
C HIS A 39 -3.03 -16.10 -3.15
N VAL A 40 -3.41 -14.94 -2.60
CA VAL A 40 -2.47 -13.83 -2.42
C VAL A 40 -1.42 -14.15 -1.37
N THR A 41 -1.79 -14.75 -0.24
CA THR A 41 -0.81 -15.19 0.77
C THR A 41 0.14 -16.24 0.21
N GLU A 42 -0.36 -17.21 -0.56
CA GLU A 42 0.45 -18.26 -1.19
C GLU A 42 1.50 -17.69 -2.18
N ILE A 43 1.22 -16.56 -2.83
CA ILE A 43 2.21 -15.87 -3.66
C ILE A 43 3.41 -15.42 -2.80
N PHE A 44 3.15 -14.84 -1.63
CA PHE A 44 4.21 -14.36 -0.73
C PHE A 44 4.94 -15.50 -0.01
N ASP A 45 4.31 -16.67 0.14
CA ASP A 45 5.00 -17.88 0.62
C ASP A 45 6.01 -18.42 -0.42
N LYS A 46 5.78 -18.15 -1.71
CA LYS A 46 6.61 -18.64 -2.83
C LYS A 46 7.65 -17.64 -3.32
N LEU A 47 7.34 -16.34 -3.25
CA LEU A 47 8.15 -15.29 -3.86
C LEU A 47 8.41 -14.15 -2.88
N ARG A 48 9.70 -13.85 -2.68
CA ARG A 48 10.16 -12.67 -1.96
C ARG A 48 10.27 -11.49 -2.91
N VAL A 49 9.50 -10.42 -2.66
CA VAL A 49 9.53 -9.20 -3.48
C VAL A 49 10.59 -8.24 -2.94
N THR A 50 11.56 -7.88 -3.77
CA THR A 50 12.78 -7.20 -3.32
C THR A 50 12.82 -5.70 -3.60
N ASP A 51 12.19 -5.24 -4.68
CA ASP A 51 12.26 -3.84 -5.14
C ASP A 51 10.90 -3.15 -5.02
N HIS A 52 9.93 -3.56 -5.84
CA HIS A 52 8.62 -2.91 -5.92
C HIS A 52 7.47 -3.92 -5.76
N LEU A 53 6.64 -3.69 -4.76
CA LEU A 53 5.37 -4.39 -4.58
C LEU A 53 4.23 -3.42 -4.89
N GLU A 54 3.38 -3.77 -5.84
CA GLU A 54 2.10 -3.13 -6.03
C GLU A 54 0.97 -4.15 -5.88
N MET A 55 -0.06 -3.84 -5.10
CA MET A 55 -1.22 -4.72 -5.02
C MET A 55 -2.55 -4.00 -4.78
N SER A 56 -3.58 -4.56 -5.39
CA SER A 56 -4.97 -4.15 -5.20
C SER A 56 -5.83 -5.37 -4.84
N HIS A 57 -5.56 -5.95 -3.67
CA HIS A 57 -6.37 -7.04 -3.10
C HIS A 57 -7.07 -6.59 -1.83
N ARG A 58 -8.37 -6.86 -1.72
CA ARG A 58 -9.17 -6.54 -0.53
C ARG A 58 -9.23 -7.75 0.38
N PHE A 59 -8.29 -7.83 1.31
CA PHE A 59 -8.29 -8.91 2.30
C PHE A 59 -9.51 -8.87 3.22
N SER A 60 -10.01 -10.04 3.58
CA SER A 60 -11.06 -10.19 4.60
C SER A 60 -10.54 -9.96 6.02
N ARG A 61 -9.25 -10.22 6.24
CA ARG A 61 -8.52 -10.03 7.50
C ARG A 61 -7.10 -9.57 7.21
N ALA A 62 -6.45 -8.91 8.18
CA ALA A 62 -5.05 -8.51 8.01
C ALA A 62 -4.17 -9.75 7.68
N PRO A 63 -3.51 -9.79 6.52
CA PRO A 63 -2.66 -10.91 6.13
C PRO A 63 -1.31 -10.84 6.86
N SER A 64 -0.69 -12.01 7.06
CA SER A 64 0.71 -12.09 7.45
C SER A 64 1.56 -12.19 6.19
N ILE A 65 1.92 -11.04 5.61
CA ILE A 65 2.77 -10.96 4.41
C ILE A 65 4.00 -10.09 4.68
N PRO A 66 5.13 -10.32 3.99
CA PRO A 66 6.30 -9.47 4.09
C PRO A 66 6.01 -8.05 3.55
N LEU A 67 6.44 -7.04 4.31
CA LEU A 67 6.34 -5.62 3.94
C LEU A 67 7.74 -4.98 3.88
N ASN A 68 8.67 -5.68 3.26
CA ASN A 68 10.10 -5.37 3.25
C ASN A 68 10.66 -4.97 1.87
N SER A 69 9.82 -4.82 0.84
CA SER A 69 10.25 -4.27 -0.46
C SER A 69 10.67 -2.80 -0.33
N LYS A 70 11.54 -2.32 -1.21
CA LYS A 70 11.97 -0.90 -1.19
C LYS A 70 10.81 0.06 -1.48
N SER A 71 9.89 -0.34 -2.33
CA SER A 71 8.74 0.43 -2.73
C SER A 71 7.48 -0.42 -2.54
N ILE A 72 6.50 0.12 -1.83
CA ILE A 72 5.23 -0.56 -1.53
C ILE A 72 4.08 0.36 -1.93
N SER A 73 3.18 -0.14 -2.77
CA SER A 73 1.92 0.50 -3.13
C SER A 73 0.75 -0.46 -2.90
N ILE A 74 -0.14 -0.13 -1.95
CA ILE A 74 -1.27 -0.98 -1.55
C ILE A 74 -2.58 -0.20 -1.71
N TRP A 75 -3.41 -0.63 -2.65
CA TRP A 75 -4.64 0.07 -3.01
C TRP A 75 -5.82 -0.14 -2.08
N ASN A 76 -5.90 -1.30 -1.43
CA ASN A 76 -6.95 -1.63 -0.46
C ASN A 76 -6.30 -1.86 0.91
N SER A 77 -5.71 -0.79 1.45
CA SER A 77 -4.83 -0.84 2.64
C SER A 77 -5.55 -0.66 3.99
N ALA A 78 -6.87 -0.87 4.06
CA ALA A 78 -7.64 -0.72 5.31
C ALA A 78 -7.18 -1.63 6.46
N TRP A 79 -6.41 -2.69 6.16
CA TRP A 79 -5.84 -3.59 7.16
C TRP A 79 -4.49 -3.12 7.71
N ILE A 80 -3.88 -2.09 7.11
CA ILE A 80 -2.60 -1.54 7.56
C ILE A 80 -2.81 -0.73 8.85
N THR A 81 -1.93 -0.97 9.82
CA THR A 81 -1.90 -0.28 11.13
C THR A 81 -0.53 0.36 11.33
N THR A 82 -0.36 1.13 12.41
CA THR A 82 0.96 1.66 12.82
C THR A 82 2.01 0.56 13.05
N GLN A 83 1.59 -0.63 13.53
CA GLN A 83 2.49 -1.79 13.64
C GLN A 83 3.00 -2.25 12.27
N HIS A 84 2.14 -2.26 11.25
CA HIS A 84 2.54 -2.60 9.89
C HIS A 84 3.45 -1.52 9.28
N LEU A 85 3.18 -0.24 9.52
CA LEU A 85 4.07 0.86 9.10
C LEU A 85 5.47 0.72 9.72
N ASN A 86 5.58 0.24 10.96
CA ASN A 86 6.87 -0.04 11.60
C ASN A 86 7.67 -1.16 10.91
N LEU A 87 7.00 -2.07 10.20
CA LEU A 87 7.67 -3.09 9.38
C LEU A 87 8.25 -2.50 8.08
N MET A 88 7.76 -1.34 7.65
CA MET A 88 8.17 -0.64 6.43
C MET A 88 9.31 0.36 6.64
N LYS A 89 10.02 0.34 7.77
CA LYS A 89 11.10 1.32 8.09
C LYS A 89 12.25 1.34 7.09
N HIS A 90 12.45 0.25 6.34
CA HIS A 90 13.47 0.15 5.31
C HIS A 90 13.00 0.67 3.94
N CYS A 91 11.70 0.91 3.75
CA CYS A 91 11.13 1.36 2.50
C CYS A 91 11.62 2.77 2.14
N ILE A 92 11.76 2.99 0.84
CA ILE A 92 12.04 4.28 0.20
C ILE A 92 10.73 4.98 -0.18
N VAL A 93 9.74 4.18 -0.59
CA VAL A 93 8.43 4.65 -1.07
C VAL A 93 7.33 3.87 -0.38
N ILE A 94 6.37 4.58 0.21
CA ILE A 94 5.17 4.01 0.81
C ILE A 94 3.93 4.69 0.21
N GLU A 95 3.07 3.92 -0.44
CA GLU A 95 1.81 4.38 -0.98
C GLU A 95 0.66 3.52 -0.45
N LEU A 96 -0.25 4.15 0.28
CA LEU A 96 -1.39 3.47 0.89
C LEU A 96 -2.68 4.15 0.44
N HIS A 97 -3.53 3.42 -0.26
CA HIS A 97 -4.84 3.90 -0.66
C HIS A 97 -5.96 3.17 0.07
N ARG A 98 -7.09 3.86 0.27
CA ARG A 98 -8.26 3.33 0.98
C ARG A 98 -7.88 2.75 2.35
N SER A 99 -6.95 3.40 3.02
CA SER A 99 -6.58 3.07 4.39
C SER A 99 -7.65 3.56 5.37
N THR A 100 -7.56 3.09 6.61
CA THR A 100 -8.37 3.56 7.73
C THR A 100 -7.50 4.15 8.85
N LEU A 101 -6.27 4.57 8.52
CA LEU A 101 -5.36 5.23 9.44
C LEU A 101 -5.96 6.57 9.89
N THR A 102 -5.99 6.78 11.19
CA THR A 102 -6.57 7.98 11.81
C THR A 102 -5.58 9.14 11.82
N ASP A 103 -6.06 10.35 12.15
CA ASP A 103 -5.21 11.52 12.42
C ASP A 103 -4.10 11.20 13.43
N HIS A 104 -4.41 10.40 14.46
CA HIS A 104 -3.43 9.98 15.46
C HIS A 104 -2.36 9.07 14.87
N ASP A 105 -2.76 8.04 14.10
CA ASP A 105 -1.83 7.10 13.46
C ASP A 105 -0.86 7.82 12.50
N ILE A 106 -1.39 8.73 11.69
CA ILE A 106 -0.60 9.53 10.75
C ILE A 106 0.34 10.48 11.50
N THR A 107 -0.12 11.11 12.60
CA THR A 107 0.74 11.96 13.44
C THR A 107 1.92 11.17 14.01
N LEU A 108 1.68 9.96 14.53
CA LEU A 108 2.73 9.09 15.04
C LEU A 108 3.74 8.74 13.94
N PHE A 109 3.26 8.27 12.80
CA PHE A 109 4.10 7.93 11.65
C PHE A 109 4.96 9.12 11.19
N LEU A 110 4.37 10.31 11.07
CA LEU A 110 5.06 11.51 10.66
C LEU A 110 6.11 11.96 11.69
N ASN A 111 5.82 11.89 12.99
CA ASN A 111 6.79 12.20 14.04
C ASN A 111 7.96 11.20 14.06
N ASP A 112 7.68 9.91 13.85
CA ASP A 112 8.72 8.88 13.72
C ASP A 112 9.61 9.14 12.50
N TRP A 113 9.02 9.49 11.35
CA TRP A 113 9.81 9.86 10.16
C TRP A 113 10.66 11.10 10.41
N LYS A 114 10.09 12.16 10.98
CA LYS A 114 10.79 13.40 11.33
C LYS A 114 11.96 13.17 12.31
N SER A 115 11.83 12.20 13.22
CA SER A 115 12.89 11.84 14.18
C SER A 115 13.93 10.86 13.62
N GLY A 116 13.84 10.51 12.34
CA GLY A 116 14.81 9.65 11.65
C GLY A 116 14.55 8.15 11.82
N GLN A 117 13.39 7.73 12.33
CA GLN A 117 13.04 6.31 12.46
C GLN A 117 12.73 5.61 11.13
N PHE A 118 12.56 6.40 10.06
CA PHE A 118 12.40 5.95 8.68
C PHE A 118 13.54 6.50 7.81
N PRO A 119 14.78 5.99 7.99
CA PRO A 119 15.99 6.65 7.46
C PRO A 119 16.10 6.63 5.93
N ASN A 120 15.42 5.69 5.26
CA ASN A 120 15.46 5.55 3.80
C ASN A 120 14.26 6.19 3.10
N LEU A 121 13.22 6.57 3.85
CA LEU A 121 11.95 7.00 3.30
C LEU A 121 12.11 8.35 2.61
N GLN A 122 11.84 8.37 1.30
CA GLN A 122 11.91 9.56 0.45
C GLN A 122 10.52 10.04 0.03
N TYR A 123 9.54 9.14 -0.03
CA TYR A 123 8.18 9.46 -0.44
C TYR A 123 7.14 8.66 0.35
N SER A 124 6.10 9.35 0.80
CA SER A 124 4.93 8.74 1.42
C SER A 124 3.64 9.40 0.93
N SER A 125 2.69 8.59 0.46
CA SER A 125 1.35 9.02 0.05
C SER A 125 0.31 8.15 0.73
N ILE A 126 -0.45 8.72 1.65
CA ILE A 126 -1.46 7.98 2.42
C ILE A 126 -2.82 8.62 2.20
N LYS A 127 -3.72 7.88 1.55
CA LYS A 127 -5.13 8.23 1.39
C LYS A 127 -5.93 7.39 2.37
N SER A 128 -6.47 8.04 3.39
CA SER A 128 -7.32 7.42 4.42
C SER A 128 -8.73 7.98 4.35
N SER A 129 -9.72 7.12 4.57
CA SER A 129 -11.10 7.57 4.77
C SER A 129 -11.34 8.18 6.15
N PHE A 130 -10.40 8.01 7.09
CA PHE A 130 -10.54 8.44 8.49
C PHE A 130 -9.69 9.68 8.82
N LEU A 131 -9.04 10.28 7.82
CA LEU A 131 -8.35 11.56 7.99
C LEU A 131 -9.37 12.70 8.10
N GLY A 132 -9.26 13.47 9.17
CA GLY A 132 -10.07 14.65 9.40
C GLY A 132 -9.77 15.74 8.38
N LYS A 133 -10.81 16.46 7.94
CA LYS A 133 -10.63 17.63 7.04
C LYS A 133 -9.76 18.73 7.67
N ASN A 134 -9.72 18.77 8.99
CA ASN A 134 -8.95 19.75 9.76
C ASN A 134 -7.58 19.22 10.20
N PHE A 135 -7.22 17.99 9.79
CA PHE A 135 -5.92 17.42 10.11
C PHE A 135 -4.80 18.33 9.63
N THR A 136 -3.81 18.52 10.50
CA THR A 136 -2.60 19.31 10.28
C THR A 136 -1.43 18.55 10.91
N ALA A 137 -0.26 18.65 10.28
CA ALA A 137 0.98 18.09 10.78
C ALA A 137 2.08 19.14 10.70
N PHE A 138 2.99 19.12 11.68
CA PHE A 138 4.19 19.98 11.70
C PHE A 138 3.95 21.49 11.61
N GLY A 139 2.78 21.97 12.05
CA GLY A 139 2.41 23.38 11.93
C GLY A 139 2.10 23.82 10.49
N LEU A 140 1.94 22.87 9.56
CA LEU A 140 1.46 23.14 8.22
C LEU A 140 -0.06 23.43 8.24
N PRO A 141 -0.58 24.17 7.24
CA PRO A 141 -2.01 24.37 7.08
C PRO A 141 -2.79 23.05 7.04
N SER A 142 -4.06 23.09 7.42
CA SER A 142 -4.91 21.90 7.41
C SER A 142 -5.13 21.38 5.98
N LEU A 143 -5.52 20.10 5.88
CA LEU A 143 -5.87 19.45 4.61
C LEU A 143 -7.12 20.02 3.92
N GLN A 144 -7.74 21.06 4.46
CA GLN A 144 -8.86 21.71 3.79
C GLN A 144 -8.40 22.25 2.44
N ASN A 145 -9.13 21.86 1.40
CA ASN A 145 -9.01 22.52 0.11
C ASN A 145 -9.64 23.91 0.24
N THR A 146 -8.83 24.90 0.63
CA THR A 146 -9.23 26.31 0.73
C THR A 146 -9.25 26.99 -0.64
N VAL A 147 -8.96 26.26 -1.72
CA VAL A 147 -9.06 26.79 -3.07
C VAL A 147 -10.53 27.02 -3.38
N ASN A 148 -10.86 28.28 -3.68
CA ASN A 148 -12.23 28.74 -3.89
C ASN A 148 -12.95 27.85 -4.93
N PRO A 149 -14.09 27.19 -4.58
CA PRO A 149 -14.79 26.27 -5.47
C PRO A 149 -15.20 26.89 -6.82
N GLN A 150 -15.31 28.22 -6.89
CA GLN A 150 -15.61 28.95 -8.13
C GLN A 150 -14.52 28.83 -9.21
N TYR A 151 -13.28 28.49 -8.86
CA TYR A 151 -12.20 28.32 -9.85
C TYR A 151 -12.25 26.99 -10.60
N TYR A 152 -12.96 25.99 -10.07
CA TYR A 152 -13.13 24.67 -10.69
C TYR A 152 -14.58 24.40 -11.13
N ALA A 153 -15.49 25.35 -10.87
CA ALA A 153 -16.80 25.41 -11.50
C ALA A 153 -16.70 26.11 -12.86
N ARG A 154 -16.10 25.43 -13.85
CA ARG A 154 -16.18 25.73 -15.29
C ARG A 154 -16.13 24.37 -15.98
N THR A 155 -17.06 23.93 -16.82
CA THR A 155 -18.26 24.45 -17.51
C THR A 155 -19.02 23.20 -17.98
#